data_AF-A0A9E2YHD7-F1
#
_entry.id   AF-A0A9E2YHD7-F1
#
_cell.length_a   1.000
_cell.length_b   1.000
_cell.length_c   1.000
_cell.angle_alpha   90.00
_cell.angle_beta   90.00
_cell.angle_gamma   90.00
#
_symmetry.space_group_name_H-M   'P 1'
#
loop_
_entity.id
_entity.type
_entity.pdbx_description
1 polymer ?
#
loop_
_entity_poly.entity_id
_entity_poly.type
_entity_poly.pdbx_seq_one_letter_code
_entity_poly.pdbx_strand_id
1 'polypeptide(L)' 'VSVRNIRRKSMEELHRIRKDGEAGEDEVGRAEKDLDKTTHQYINQIDELVKHKEGELLEV' A
#
# COMPACT_ATOMS: atom_id res chain seq x y z
N VAL A 1 -4.83 4.85 8.73
CA VAL A 1 -5.55 5.75 7.79
C VAL A 1 -4.62 6.28 6.70
N SER A 2 -3.45 6.82 7.04
CA SER A 2 -2.50 7.41 6.09
C SER A 2 -2.05 6.48 4.95
N VAL A 3 -1.65 5.24 5.28
CA VAL A 3 -1.23 4.23 4.27
C VAL A 3 -2.32 3.97 3.23
N ARG A 4 -3.58 3.81 3.66
CA ARG A 4 -4.73 3.62 2.75
C ARG A 4 -4.98 4.84 1.86
N ASN A 5 -4.80 6.05 2.38
CA ASN A 5 -4.95 7.28 1.61
C ASN A 5 -3.87 7.42 0.54
N ILE A 6 -2.62 7.04 0.86
CA ILE A 6 -1.52 7.03 -0.11
C ILE A 6 -1.82 6.02 -1.21
N ARG A 7 -2.17 4.77 -0.87
CA ARG A 7 -2.55 3.75 -1.86
C ARG A 7 -3.63 4.24 -2.81
N ARG A 8 -4.70 4.87 -2.28
CA ARG A 8 -5.78 5.40 -3.13
C ARG A 8 -5.26 6.45 -4.12
N LYS A 9 -4.49 7.43 -3.66
CA LYS A 9 -3.91 8.46 -4.54
C LYS A 9 -2.98 7.86 -5.60
N SER A 10 -2.14 6.91 -5.22
CA SER A 10 -1.25 6.21 -6.16
C SER A 10 -2.04 5.38 -7.18
N MET A 11 -3.16 4.77 -6.79
CA MET A 11 -4.01 4.02 -7.71
C MET A 11 -4.73 4.95 -8.70
N GLU A 12 -5.24 6.10 -8.22
CA GLU A 12 -5.83 7.13 -9.08
C GLU A 12 -4.81 7.64 -10.13
N GLU A 13 -3.55 7.81 -9.72
CA GLU A 13 -2.44 8.18 -10.60
C GLU A 13 -2.18 7.13 -11.69
N LEU A 14 -2.06 5.85 -11.31
CA LEU A 14 -1.84 4.75 -12.25
C LEU A 14 -2.98 4.62 -13.27
N HIS A 15 -4.22 4.82 -12.84
CA HIS A 15 -5.37 4.83 -13.74
C HIS A 15 -5.35 6.02 -14.70
N ARG A 16 -4.85 7.19 -14.26
CA ARG A 16 -4.66 8.35 -15.15
C ARG A 16 -3.59 8.07 -16.19
N ILE A 17 -2.42 7.58 -15.77
CA ILE A 17 -1.31 7.18 -16.66
C ILE A 17 -1.79 6.22 -17.75
N ARG A 18 -2.58 5.19 -17.37
CA ARG A 18 -3.17 4.24 -18.33
C ARG A 18 -4.10 4.92 -19.32
N LYS A 19 -4.97 5.83 -18.85
CA LYS A 19 -5.96 6.51 -19.67
C LYS A 19 -5.29 7.48 -20.66
N ASP A 20 -4.26 8.17 -20.22
CA ASP A 20 -3.54 9.17 -21.01
C ASP A 20 -2.54 8.51 -21.97
N GLY A 21 -2.36 7.18 -21.88
CA GLY A 21 -1.48 6.41 -22.76
C GLY A 21 0.00 6.63 -22.47
N GLU A 22 0.33 7.16 -21.29
CA GLU A 22 1.70 7.49 -20.90
C GLU A 22 2.54 6.22 -20.60
N ALA A 23 1.88 5.11 -20.27
CA ALA A 23 2.50 3.80 -20.11
C ALA A 23 1.61 2.68 -20.68
N GLY A 24 2.22 1.54 -21.01
CA GLY A 24 1.50 0.37 -21.52
C GLY A 24 0.61 -0.31 -20.47
N GLU A 25 -0.48 -0.95 -20.89
CA GLU A 25 -1.43 -1.63 -19.99
C GLU A 25 -0.75 -2.67 -19.09
N ASP A 26 0.18 -3.46 -19.65
CA ASP A 26 0.95 -4.46 -18.91
C ASP A 26 1.84 -3.84 -17.82
N GLU A 27 2.41 -2.67 -18.10
CA GLU A 27 3.26 -1.96 -17.14
C GLU A 27 2.44 -1.39 -15.99
N VAL A 28 1.32 -0.74 -16.30
CA VAL A 28 0.39 -0.24 -15.28
C VAL A 28 -0.14 -1.41 -14.44
N GLY A 29 -0.53 -2.53 -15.05
CA GLY A 29 -1.01 -3.70 -14.34
C GLY A 29 0.04 -4.32 -13.40
N ARG A 30 1.34 -4.25 -13.74
CA ARG A 30 2.43 -4.63 -12.83
C ARG A 30 2.55 -3.63 -11.67
N ALA A 31 2.53 -2.34 -11.97
CA ALA A 31 2.63 -1.29 -10.95
C ALA A 31 1.47 -1.34 -9.95
N GLU A 32 0.24 -1.63 -10.40
CA GLU A 32 -0.94 -1.82 -9.52
C GLU A 32 -0.70 -3.00 -8.54
N LYS A 33 -0.21 -4.14 -9.04
CA LYS A 33 0.09 -5.31 -8.19
C LYS A 33 1.21 -5.04 -7.18
N ASP A 34 2.26 -4.36 -7.61
CA ASP A 34 3.39 -4.01 -6.73
C ASP A 34 2.96 -3.01 -5.66
N LEU A 35 2.15 -2.00 -6.03
CA LEU A 35 1.56 -1.05 -5.09
C LEU A 35 0.73 -1.76 -4.01
N ASP A 36 -0.12 -2.71 -4.42
CA ASP A 36 -0.90 -3.50 -3.47
C ASP A 36 -0.01 -4.35 -2.57
N LYS A 37 0.95 -5.08 -3.13
CA LYS A 37 1.87 -5.92 -2.35
C LYS A 37 2.62 -5.10 -1.30
N THR A 38 3.23 -3.99 -1.68
CA THR A 38 3.97 -3.12 -0.77
C THR A 38 3.05 -2.52 0.30
N THR A 39 1.82 -2.12 -0.07
CA THR A 39 0.86 -1.63 0.92
C THR A 39 0.53 -2.70 1.97
N HIS A 40 0.27 -3.94 1.55
CA HIS A 40 -0.02 -5.04 2.48
C HIS A 40 1.17 -5.36 3.39
N GLN A 41 2.40 -5.33 2.86
CA GLN A 41 3.60 -5.54 3.66
C GLN A 41 3.70 -4.51 4.80
N TYR A 42 3.51 -3.23 4.50
CA TYR A 42 3.58 -2.18 5.53
C TYR A 42 2.42 -2.25 6.52
N ILE A 43 1.21 -2.60 6.08
CA ILE A 43 0.09 -2.81 7.01
C ILE A 43 0.42 -3.92 7.99
N ASN A 44 0.89 -5.08 7.51
CA ASN A 44 1.26 -6.20 8.37
C ASN A 44 2.38 -5.82 9.36
N GLN A 45 3.40 -5.08 8.90
CA GLN A 45 4.46 -4.60 9.78
C GLN A 45 3.92 -3.67 10.87
N ILE A 46 3.02 -2.75 10.53
CA ILE A 46 2.38 -1.86 11.51
C ILE A 46 1.58 -2.67 12.52
N ASP A 47 0.79 -3.65 12.06
CA ASP A 47 -0.03 -4.48 12.93
C ASP A 47 0.83 -5.30 13.90
N GLU A 48 1.95 -5.87 13.44
CA GLU A 48 2.89 -6.60 14.30
C GLU A 48 3.58 -5.69 15.31
N LEU A 49 3.99 -4.47 14.91
CA LEU A 49 4.57 -3.48 15.82
C LEU A 49 3.58 -3.05 16.91
N VAL A 50 2.30 -2.86 16.56
CA VAL A 50 1.24 -2.52 17.51
C VAL A 50 1.05 -3.67 18.50
N LYS A 51 0.89 -4.91 18.02
CA LYS A 51 0.74 -6.09 18.89
C LYS A 51 1.92 -6.25 19.85
N HIS A 52 3.15 -6.08 19.36
CA HIS A 52 4.34 -6.15 20.20
C HIS A 52 4.29 -5.09 21.29
N LYS A 53 3.92 -3.85 20.92
CA LYS A 53 3.86 -2.76 21.90
C LYS A 53 2.75 -2.94 22.92
N GLU A 54 1.60 -3.46 22.51
CA GLU A 54 0.51 -3.81 23.42
C GLU A 54 0.93 -4.91 24.39
N GLY A 55 1.66 -5.94 23.92
CA GLY A 55 2.23 -6.98 24.77
C GLY A 55 3.18 -6.44 25.84
N GLU A 56 4.14 -5.59 25.45
CA GLU A 56 5.06 -4.91 26.39
C GLU A 56 4.32 -4.08 27.45
N LEU A 57 3.19 -3.45 27.10
CA LEU A 57 2.41 -2.63 28.03
C LEU A 57 1.55 -3.47 28.99
N LEU A 58 1.25 -4.72 28.63
CA LEU A 58 0.44 -5.66 29.42
C LEU A 58 1.28 -6.53 30.36
N GLU A 59 2.56 -6.77 30.05
CA GLU A 59 3.53 -7.32 31.00
C GLU A 59 3.88 -6.25 32.05
N VAL A 60 3.24 -6.37 33.23
CA VAL A 60 3.61 -5.68 34.48
C VAL A 60 4.14 -6.71 35.47
#